data_AF-A0A851LZG2-F1
#
_entry.id   AF-A0A851LZG2-F1
#
_cell.length_a   1.000
_cell.length_b   1.000
_cell.length_c   1.000
_cell.angle_alpha   90.00
_cell.angle_beta   90.00
_cell.angle_gamma   90.00
#
_symmetry.space_group_name_H-M   'P 1'
#
loop_
_entity.id
_entity.type
_entity.pdbx_description
1 polymer ?
#
loop_
_entity_poly.entity_id
_entity_poly.type
_entity_poly.pdbx_seq_one_letter_code
_entity_poly.pdbx_strand_id
1 'polypeptide(L)'
;MRLMKAAVFFFLVPTLTPALDPLSTSVFMGGAAVVWQLLSPHSWLKCSLLECCNMKDTLNLSVIKVDLERKVFGQHLAIQIVLRALSANMYSKRPRKPLVMSFHGWTGTGKSFVSSIIAKNLYQLNIPRRRFVHHFSTVLHFPHLSHVHLYKEQLQNWIKGNVSACPRSLFIFSEMDQMPHGLIDSIMPFLGYHEEIDGVYYGKAIFLFL
;
A
#
# COMPACT_ATOMS: atom_id res chain seq x y z
N MET A 1 -9.21 26.44 19.97
CA MET A 1 -10.65 26.10 19.99
C MET A 1 -10.95 24.58 19.92
N ARG A 2 -10.10 23.69 20.46
CA ARG A 2 -10.39 22.23 20.55
C ARG A 2 -10.62 21.72 21.98
N LEU A 3 -10.34 22.52 23.01
CA LEU A 3 -10.55 22.14 24.41
C LEU A 3 -12.01 22.28 24.89
N MET A 4 -12.84 23.10 24.24
CA MET A 4 -14.21 23.35 24.72
C MET A 4 -15.24 22.28 24.31
N LYS A 5 -14.91 21.38 23.37
CA LYS A 5 -15.86 20.32 22.94
C LYS A 5 -15.80 19.05 23.80
N ALA A 6 -14.73 18.84 24.55
CA ALA A 6 -14.62 17.71 25.48
C ALA A 6 -15.41 17.95 26.78
N ALA A 7 -15.48 19.20 27.24
CA ALA A 7 -16.19 19.57 28.46
C ALA A 7 -17.72 19.46 28.31
N VAL A 8 -18.28 19.82 27.15
CA VAL A 8 -19.74 19.80 26.95
C VAL A 8 -20.30 18.38 26.88
N PHE A 9 -19.52 17.39 26.42
CA PHE A 9 -19.96 15.99 26.41
C PHE A 9 -19.96 15.35 27.81
N PHE A 10 -19.24 15.95 28.78
CA PHE A 10 -19.17 15.46 30.15
C PHE A 10 -20.30 15.99 31.05
N PHE A 11 -21.01 17.05 30.62
CA PHE A 11 -22.04 17.72 31.42
C PHE A 11 -23.50 17.35 31.06
N LEU A 12 -23.73 16.54 30.02
CA LEU A 12 -25.08 16.21 29.53
C LEU A 12 -25.51 14.74 29.74
N VAL A 13 -24.83 14.00 30.61
CA VAL A 13 -25.33 12.69 31.09
C VAL A 13 -25.49 12.71 32.60
N PRO A 14 -26.56 13.33 33.10
CA PRO A 14 -27.24 12.76 34.25
C PRO A 14 -28.74 12.71 33.98
N THR A 15 -29.31 11.51 33.83
CA THR A 15 -30.71 11.13 34.22
C THR A 15 -31.20 9.80 33.61
N LEU A 16 -30.32 8.86 33.24
CA LEU A 16 -30.74 7.50 32.84
C LEU A 16 -29.90 6.42 33.53
N THR A 17 -29.87 6.43 34.86
CA THR A 17 -29.39 5.29 35.65
C THR A 17 -30.24 5.12 36.90
N PRO A 18 -31.20 4.19 36.86
CA PRO A 18 -31.34 3.29 38.00
C PRO A 18 -31.47 1.86 37.48
N ALA A 19 -30.44 1.02 37.71
CA ALA A 19 -30.52 -0.46 37.77
C ALA A 19 -29.23 -1.21 37.41
N LEU A 20 -28.07 -0.55 37.23
CA LEU A 20 -26.83 -1.27 36.91
C LEU A 20 -25.85 -1.21 38.08
N ASP A 21 -25.53 -2.39 38.62
CA ASP A 21 -24.53 -2.59 39.68
C ASP A 21 -23.14 -2.10 39.22
N PRO A 22 -22.26 -1.66 40.13
CA PRO A 22 -20.93 -1.12 39.80
C PRO A 22 -20.09 -2.02 38.88
N LEU A 23 -20.25 -3.35 39.04
CA LEU A 23 -19.61 -4.38 38.22
C LEU A 23 -20.16 -4.43 36.79
N SER A 24 -21.46 -4.23 36.60
CA SER A 24 -22.07 -4.23 35.28
C SER A 24 -21.72 -2.96 34.49
N THR A 25 -21.69 -1.80 35.14
CA THR A 25 -21.24 -0.54 34.52
C THR A 25 -19.78 -0.57 34.07
N SER A 26 -18.89 -1.22 34.83
CA SER A 26 -17.48 -1.35 34.45
C SER A 26 -17.27 -2.30 33.26
N VAL A 27 -18.07 -3.37 33.17
CA VAL A 27 -18.08 -4.27 32.02
C VAL A 27 -18.61 -3.58 30.76
N PHE A 28 -19.68 -2.79 30.85
CA PHE A 28 -20.22 -2.04 29.71
C PHE A 28 -19.25 -0.97 29.20
N MET A 29 -18.69 -0.14 30.09
CA MET A 29 -17.71 0.88 29.69
C MET A 29 -16.39 0.27 29.22
N GLY A 30 -15.89 -0.77 29.89
CA GLY A 30 -14.69 -1.50 29.48
C GLY A 30 -14.88 -2.20 28.13
N GLY A 31 -16.02 -2.86 27.93
CA GLY A 31 -16.38 -3.50 26.66
C GLY A 31 -16.49 -2.51 25.51
N ALA A 32 -17.16 -1.38 25.72
CA ALA A 32 -17.28 -0.32 24.71
C ALA A 32 -15.92 0.30 24.35
N ALA A 33 -15.03 0.51 25.32
CA ALA A 33 -13.68 1.00 25.06
C ALA A 33 -12.84 0.00 24.25
N VAL A 34 -12.90 -1.29 24.59
CA VAL A 34 -12.19 -2.36 23.84
C VAL A 34 -12.75 -2.48 22.42
N VAL A 35 -14.07 -2.46 22.25
CA VAL A 35 -14.72 -2.49 20.93
C VAL A 35 -14.37 -1.26 20.11
N TRP A 36 -14.38 -0.05 20.70
CA TRP A 36 -13.93 1.17 20.05
C TRP A 36 -12.45 1.11 19.67
N GLN A 37 -11.60 0.57 20.54
CA GLN A 37 -10.18 0.35 20.26
C GLN A 37 -9.97 -0.66 19.13
N LEU A 38 -10.84 -1.65 18.95
CA LEU A 38 -10.73 -2.63 17.85
C LEU A 38 -11.31 -2.10 16.53
N LEU A 39 -12.34 -1.27 16.60
CA LEU A 39 -13.01 -0.67 15.43
C LEU A 39 -12.31 0.62 14.95
N SER A 40 -11.50 1.28 15.79
CA SER A 40 -10.80 2.51 15.42
C SER A 40 -9.70 2.26 14.36
N PRO A 41 -9.67 3.04 13.26
CA PRO A 41 -8.64 2.96 12.23
C PRO A 41 -7.22 3.28 12.71
N HIS A 42 -7.06 3.85 13.91
CA HIS A 42 -5.78 4.20 14.53
C HIS A 42 -5.44 3.35 15.77
N SER A 43 -6.06 2.19 15.88
CA SER A 43 -5.78 1.22 16.93
C SER A 43 -4.35 0.69 16.87
N TRP A 44 -3.55 1.08 17.87
CA TRP A 44 -2.21 0.54 18.10
C TRP A 44 -2.21 -0.99 18.24
N LEU A 45 -3.28 -1.57 18.81
CA LEU A 45 -3.42 -3.02 19.01
C LEU A 45 -3.69 -3.76 17.70
N LYS A 46 -4.51 -3.19 16.80
CA LYS A 46 -4.72 -3.68 15.44
C LYS A 46 -3.45 -3.55 14.60
N CYS A 47 -2.69 -2.48 14.76
CA CYS A 47 -1.39 -2.33 14.10
C CYS A 47 -0.32 -3.31 14.60
N SER A 48 -0.36 -3.65 15.89
CA SER A 48 0.57 -4.61 16.50
C SER A 48 0.27 -6.05 16.07
N LEU A 49 -1.01 -6.43 16.01
CA LEU A 49 -1.42 -7.79 15.64
C LEU A 49 -1.51 -8.05 14.12
N LEU A 50 -1.80 -7.04 13.30
CA LEU A 50 -1.99 -7.19 11.84
C LEU A 50 -0.92 -6.48 10.99
N GLU A 51 0.15 -5.95 11.60
CA GLU A 51 1.15 -5.05 11.00
C GLU A 51 0.55 -3.93 10.11
N CYS A 52 0.50 -2.71 10.64
CA CYS A 52 0.03 -1.57 9.87
C CYS A 52 0.90 -1.25 8.65
N CYS A 53 0.30 -0.58 7.67
CA CYS A 53 0.98 0.02 6.49
C CYS A 53 2.00 1.12 6.86
N ASN A 54 2.40 1.25 8.12
CA ASN A 54 3.33 2.27 8.56
C ASN A 54 4.78 1.80 8.29
N MET A 55 5.16 1.84 7.01
CA MET A 55 6.49 1.49 6.52
C MET A 55 7.59 2.50 6.85
N LYS A 56 7.26 3.56 7.61
CA LYS A 56 8.14 4.71 7.79
C LYS A 56 9.42 4.35 8.57
N ASP A 57 9.38 3.30 9.38
CA ASP A 57 10.43 3.02 10.35
C ASP A 57 11.40 1.88 9.97
N THR A 58 11.21 1.20 8.84
CA THR A 58 11.96 -0.05 8.54
C THR A 58 12.76 -0.04 7.23
N LEU A 59 12.70 1.04 6.46
CA LEU A 59 13.14 1.02 5.07
C LEU A 59 14.57 1.56 4.92
N ASN A 60 15.54 0.65 4.95
CA ASN A 60 16.95 0.98 4.86
C ASN A 60 17.46 0.89 3.41
N LEU A 61 17.59 2.05 2.74
CA LEU A 61 18.06 2.14 1.35
C LEU A 61 19.47 1.55 1.17
N SER A 62 20.31 1.57 2.21
CA SER A 62 21.65 0.96 2.14
C SER A 62 21.58 -0.56 1.99
N VAL A 63 20.60 -1.22 2.64
CA VAL A 63 20.38 -2.67 2.51
C VAL A 63 19.94 -3.02 1.10
N ILE A 64 18.99 -2.25 0.52
CA ILE A 64 18.57 -2.41 -0.88
C ILE A 64 19.76 -2.28 -1.82
N LYS A 65 20.60 -1.25 -1.62
CA LYS A 65 21.80 -1.01 -2.42
C LYS A 65 22.74 -2.20 -2.38
N VAL A 66 23.10 -2.67 -1.19
CA VAL A 66 24.01 -3.81 -1.01
C VAL A 66 23.43 -5.06 -1.65
N ASP A 67 22.13 -5.31 -1.50
CA ASP A 67 21.46 -6.46 -2.10
C ASP A 67 21.46 -6.41 -3.63
N LEU A 68 21.17 -5.25 -4.22
CA LEU A 68 21.20 -5.07 -5.66
C LEU A 68 22.63 -5.22 -6.22
N GLU A 69 23.62 -4.56 -5.61
CA GLU A 69 25.01 -4.61 -6.08
C GLU A 69 25.65 -5.99 -5.94
N ARG A 70 25.29 -6.76 -4.90
CA ARG A 70 25.86 -8.11 -4.68
C ARG A 70 25.16 -9.20 -5.48
N LYS A 71 23.87 -9.06 -5.76
CA LYS A 71 23.06 -10.14 -6.36
C LYS A 71 22.78 -9.92 -7.85
N VAL A 72 22.75 -8.68 -8.33
CA VAL A 72 22.39 -8.35 -9.71
C VAL A 72 23.65 -8.04 -10.51
N PHE A 73 24.01 -8.95 -11.41
CA PHE A 73 25.22 -8.84 -12.22
C PHE A 73 24.95 -8.15 -13.56
N GLY A 74 25.90 -7.34 -14.03
CA GLY A 74 25.84 -6.70 -15.35
C GLY A 74 24.83 -5.54 -15.49
N GLN A 75 24.03 -5.23 -14.47
CA GLN A 75 22.95 -4.23 -14.53
C GLN A 75 23.25 -2.93 -13.75
N HIS A 76 24.50 -2.48 -13.76
CA HIS A 76 24.94 -1.31 -12.97
C HIS A 76 24.11 -0.03 -13.25
N LEU A 77 23.75 0.24 -14.51
CA LEU A 77 22.90 1.37 -14.89
C LEU A 77 21.49 1.26 -14.28
N ALA A 78 20.87 0.09 -14.38
CA ALA A 78 19.53 -0.14 -13.83
C ALA A 78 19.53 0.00 -12.30
N ILE A 79 20.54 -0.57 -11.62
CA ILE A 79 20.70 -0.47 -10.16
C ILE A 79 20.80 0.99 -9.73
N GLN A 80 21.63 1.80 -10.40
CA GLN A 80 21.80 3.22 -10.05
C GLN A 80 20.49 4.02 -10.21
N ILE A 81 19.76 3.79 -11.31
CA ILE A 81 18.48 4.46 -11.58
C ILE A 81 17.43 4.05 -10.55
N VAL A 82 17.30 2.75 -10.27
CA VAL A 82 16.36 2.21 -9.28
C VAL A 82 16.62 2.80 -7.91
N LEU A 83 17.88 2.82 -7.45
CA LEU A 83 18.24 3.37 -6.15
C LEU A 83 17.93 4.87 -6.06
N ARG A 84 18.22 5.64 -7.10
CA ARG A 84 17.91 7.07 -7.15
C ARG A 84 16.40 7.32 -7.11
N ALA A 85 15.63 6.55 -7.87
CA ALA A 85 14.18 6.69 -7.95
C ALA A 85 13.48 6.30 -6.64
N LEU A 86 13.89 5.18 -6.03
CA LEU A 86 13.43 4.75 -4.70
C LEU A 86 13.77 5.80 -3.65
N SER A 87 15.03 6.27 -3.62
CA SER A 87 15.47 7.33 -2.70
C SER A 87 14.59 8.58 -2.80
N ALA A 88 14.37 9.10 -4.01
CA ALA A 88 13.57 10.30 -4.24
C ALA A 88 12.12 10.13 -3.77
N ASN A 89 11.49 8.98 -4.05
CA ASN A 89 10.13 8.69 -3.57
C ASN A 89 10.08 8.55 -2.04
N MET A 90 11.11 7.95 -1.44
CA MET A 90 11.16 7.69 0.00
C MET A 90 11.37 8.95 0.84
N TYR A 91 12.25 9.87 0.41
CA TYR A 91 12.53 11.10 1.14
C TYR A 91 11.40 12.14 1.05
N SER A 92 10.58 12.06 -0.01
CA SER A 92 9.44 12.96 -0.17
C SER A 92 8.29 12.56 0.76
N LYS A 93 7.93 13.43 1.71
CA LYS A 93 6.85 13.18 2.68
C LYS A 93 5.47 13.04 2.01
N ARG A 94 5.25 13.77 0.92
CA ARG A 94 4.01 13.78 0.13
C ARG A 94 4.35 13.95 -1.37
N PRO A 95 4.77 12.88 -2.07
CA PRO A 95 5.03 12.94 -3.50
C PRO A 95 3.79 13.38 -4.30
N ARG A 96 3.99 14.15 -5.37
CA ARG A 96 2.87 14.61 -6.24
C ARG A 96 2.37 13.56 -7.24
N LYS A 97 3.10 12.46 -7.38
CA LYS A 97 2.78 11.32 -8.24
C LYS A 97 3.39 10.04 -7.65
N PRO A 98 2.83 8.86 -7.92
CA PRO A 98 3.45 7.60 -7.53
C PRO A 98 4.84 7.42 -8.17
N LEU A 99 5.63 6.53 -7.59
CA LEU A 99 6.84 6.06 -8.26
C LEU A 99 6.45 5.04 -9.33
N VAL A 100 6.82 5.32 -10.57
CA VAL A 100 6.55 4.43 -11.70
C VAL A 100 7.89 4.09 -12.36
N MET A 101 8.18 2.81 -12.52
CA MET A 101 9.37 2.31 -13.20
C MET A 101 8.97 1.25 -14.21
N SER A 102 9.55 1.33 -15.41
CA SER A 102 9.39 0.32 -16.46
C SER A 102 10.73 -0.32 -16.76
N PHE A 103 10.83 -1.62 -16.56
CA PHE A 103 12.03 -2.41 -16.81
C PHE A 103 11.89 -3.06 -18.18
N HIS A 104 12.75 -2.65 -19.11
CA HIS A 104 12.81 -3.22 -20.44
C HIS A 104 14.15 -3.93 -20.66
N GLY A 105 14.15 -4.95 -21.51
CA GLY A 105 15.33 -5.70 -21.86
C GLY A 105 15.01 -7.13 -22.24
N TRP A 106 16.04 -7.86 -22.67
CA TRP A 106 15.91 -9.27 -23.08
C TRP A 106 15.38 -10.16 -21.95
N THR A 107 14.82 -11.32 -22.30
CA THR A 107 14.42 -12.32 -21.31
C THR A 107 15.64 -12.86 -20.55
N GLY A 108 15.47 -13.22 -19.27
CA GLY A 108 16.55 -13.77 -18.45
C GLY A 108 17.60 -12.75 -17.94
N THR A 109 17.52 -11.46 -18.28
CA THR A 109 18.49 -10.45 -17.83
C THR A 109 18.28 -9.92 -16.41
N GLY A 110 17.25 -10.42 -15.70
CA GLY A 110 17.04 -10.15 -14.28
C GLY A 110 15.94 -9.12 -13.94
N LYS A 111 15.07 -8.71 -14.87
CA LYS A 111 13.95 -7.77 -14.60
C LYS A 111 13.10 -8.19 -13.39
N SER A 112 12.58 -9.41 -13.40
CA SER A 112 11.78 -9.98 -12.30
C SER A 112 12.60 -10.25 -11.04
N PHE A 113 13.91 -10.45 -11.19
CA PHE A 113 14.80 -10.64 -10.05
C PHE A 113 15.05 -9.33 -9.30
N VAL A 114 15.26 -8.23 -10.03
CA VAL A 114 15.38 -6.88 -9.45
C VAL A 114 14.08 -6.49 -8.75
N SER A 115 12.90 -6.70 -9.36
CA SER A 115 11.62 -6.39 -8.73
C SER A 115 11.38 -7.21 -7.45
N SER A 116 11.79 -8.47 -7.44
CA SER A 116 11.76 -9.34 -6.25
C SER A 116 12.67 -8.83 -5.12
N ILE A 117 13.89 -8.39 -5.45
CA ILE A 117 14.81 -7.77 -4.47
C ILE A 117 14.20 -6.49 -3.88
N ILE A 118 13.59 -5.64 -4.71
CA ILE A 118 12.89 -4.43 -4.27
C ILE A 118 11.75 -4.82 -3.32
N ALA A 119 10.84 -5.71 -3.73
CA ALA A 119 9.72 -6.14 -2.90
C ALA A 119 10.19 -6.74 -1.57
N LYS A 120 11.22 -7.59 -1.59
CA LYS A 120 11.80 -8.21 -0.40
C LYS A 120 12.33 -7.19 0.59
N ASN A 121 13.06 -6.19 0.12
CA ASN A 121 13.68 -5.21 0.99
C ASN A 121 12.72 -4.11 1.46
N LEU A 122 11.75 -3.71 0.62
CA LEU A 122 10.72 -2.76 1.02
C LEU A 122 9.78 -3.40 2.05
N TYR A 123 9.27 -4.60 1.76
CA TYR A 123 8.18 -5.21 2.53
C TYR A 123 8.62 -6.29 3.47
N GLN A 124 9.89 -6.71 3.53
CA GLN A 124 10.35 -7.82 4.39
C GLN A 124 9.33 -8.97 4.35
N LEU A 125 9.26 -9.71 3.23
CA LEU A 125 8.19 -10.64 2.78
C LEU A 125 7.71 -11.75 3.77
N ASN A 126 7.82 -11.52 5.06
CA ASN A 126 7.00 -12.06 6.13
C ASN A 126 5.50 -12.01 5.75
N ILE A 127 4.76 -13.00 6.23
CA ILE A 127 3.35 -13.24 5.93
C ILE A 127 2.47 -11.98 5.98
N PRO A 128 2.54 -11.09 7.01
CA PRO A 128 1.61 -9.96 7.09
C PRO A 128 1.90 -8.85 6.07
N ARG A 129 3.16 -8.63 5.65
CA ARG A 129 3.53 -7.55 4.72
C ARG A 129 3.39 -7.91 3.25
N ARG A 130 3.35 -9.21 2.93
CA ARG A 130 3.14 -9.70 1.57
C ARG A 130 1.84 -9.16 0.95
N ARG A 131 0.82 -8.89 1.78
CA ARG A 131 -0.47 -8.32 1.33
C ARG A 131 -0.37 -6.94 0.68
N PHE A 132 0.73 -6.22 0.88
CA PHE A 132 0.97 -4.90 0.28
C PHE A 132 1.76 -4.98 -1.03
N VAL A 133 2.16 -6.19 -1.44
CA VAL A 133 2.84 -6.47 -2.70
C VAL A 133 1.88 -7.23 -3.60
N HIS A 134 1.45 -6.61 -4.69
CA HIS A 134 0.49 -7.15 -5.63
C HIS A 134 1.19 -7.46 -6.94
N HIS A 135 1.24 -8.74 -7.31
CA HIS A 135 1.88 -9.19 -8.54
C HIS A 135 0.82 -9.65 -9.55
N PHE A 136 0.77 -8.98 -10.69
CA PHE A 136 -0.12 -9.30 -11.80
C PHE A 136 0.70 -9.84 -12.95
N SER A 137 0.61 -11.15 -13.19
CA SER A 137 1.01 -11.71 -14.48
C SER A 137 -0.10 -11.50 -15.49
N THR A 138 0.24 -10.83 -16.58
CA THR A 138 -0.70 -10.50 -17.64
C THR A 138 -1.27 -11.75 -18.30
N VAL A 139 -0.42 -12.72 -18.57
CA VAL A 139 -0.79 -13.99 -19.22
C VAL A 139 -1.75 -14.81 -18.35
N LEU A 140 -1.54 -14.80 -17.02
CA LEU A 140 -2.34 -15.61 -16.10
C LEU A 140 -3.64 -14.92 -15.68
N HIS A 141 -3.60 -13.62 -15.39
CA HIS A 141 -4.76 -12.90 -14.87
C HIS A 141 -5.64 -12.29 -15.96
N PHE A 142 -5.06 -11.99 -17.14
CA PHE A 142 -5.76 -11.31 -18.24
C PHE A 142 -5.66 -12.07 -19.58
N PRO A 143 -5.92 -13.41 -19.62
CA PRO A 143 -5.67 -14.23 -20.82
C PRO A 143 -6.63 -13.97 -21.99
N HIS A 144 -7.86 -13.50 -21.72
CA HIS A 144 -8.94 -13.45 -22.71
C HIS A 144 -9.35 -12.02 -23.05
N LEU A 145 -9.16 -11.63 -24.32
CA LEU A 145 -9.53 -10.30 -24.82
C LEU A 145 -11.03 -10.00 -24.69
N SER A 146 -11.90 -11.02 -24.74
CA SER A 146 -13.36 -10.87 -24.58
C SER A 146 -13.77 -10.34 -23.21
N HIS A 147 -12.94 -10.53 -22.19
CA HIS A 147 -13.24 -10.15 -20.80
C HIS A 147 -12.54 -8.86 -20.37
N VAL A 148 -11.92 -8.11 -21.31
CA VAL A 148 -11.15 -6.89 -20.99
C VAL A 148 -11.96 -5.89 -20.17
N HIS A 149 -13.24 -5.71 -20.46
CA HIS A 149 -14.09 -4.79 -19.67
C HIS A 149 -14.16 -5.20 -18.19
N LEU A 150 -14.39 -6.49 -17.92
CA LEU A 150 -14.43 -7.02 -16.56
C LEU A 150 -13.07 -6.86 -15.87
N TYR A 151 -11.97 -7.14 -16.58
CA TYR A 151 -10.62 -6.99 -16.03
C TYR A 151 -10.29 -5.55 -15.67
N LYS A 152 -10.75 -4.57 -16.46
CA LYS A 152 -10.58 -3.14 -16.14
C LYS A 152 -11.24 -2.81 -14.81
N GLU A 153 -12.49 -3.18 -14.62
CA GLU A 153 -13.24 -2.91 -13.38
C GLU A 153 -12.59 -3.59 -12.18
N GLN A 154 -12.22 -4.87 -12.31
CA GLN A 154 -11.55 -5.62 -11.25
C GLN A 154 -10.22 -4.98 -10.86
N LEU A 155 -9.41 -4.60 -11.85
CA LEU A 155 -8.10 -3.99 -11.62
C LEU A 155 -8.22 -2.61 -10.97
N GLN A 156 -9.14 -1.77 -11.43
CA GLN A 156 -9.38 -0.45 -10.84
C GLN A 156 -9.86 -0.55 -9.39
N ASN A 157 -10.82 -1.43 -9.13
CA ASN A 157 -11.34 -1.67 -7.79
C ASN A 157 -10.26 -2.26 -6.87
N TRP A 158 -9.42 -3.16 -7.39
CA TRP A 158 -8.31 -3.74 -6.64
C TRP A 158 -7.27 -2.68 -6.26
N ILE A 159 -6.82 -1.85 -7.21
CA ILE A 159 -5.85 -0.78 -6.97
C ILE A 159 -6.43 0.22 -5.96
N LYS A 160 -7.66 0.71 -6.19
CA LYS A 160 -8.32 1.66 -5.30
C LYS A 160 -8.46 1.09 -3.88
N GLY A 161 -8.97 -0.13 -3.73
CA GLY A 161 -9.15 -0.78 -2.43
C GLY A 161 -7.84 -0.96 -1.67
N ASN A 162 -6.79 -1.45 -2.33
CA ASN A 162 -5.50 -1.70 -1.69
C ASN A 162 -4.74 -0.41 -1.36
N VAL A 163 -4.79 0.61 -2.22
CA VAL A 163 -4.17 1.91 -1.91
C VAL A 163 -4.92 2.63 -0.78
N SER A 164 -6.25 2.48 -0.72
CA SER A 164 -7.07 3.00 0.38
C SER A 164 -6.70 2.35 1.72
N ALA A 165 -6.41 1.05 1.73
CA ALA A 165 -5.92 0.33 2.90
C ALA A 165 -4.45 0.66 3.22
N CYS A 166 -3.62 0.83 2.19
CA CYS A 166 -2.20 1.11 2.31
C CYS A 166 -1.69 2.04 1.20
N PRO A 167 -1.42 3.34 1.51
CA PRO A 167 -0.93 4.28 0.50
C PRO A 167 0.42 3.90 -0.12
N ARG A 168 1.20 3.04 0.57
CA ARG A 168 2.48 2.50 0.11
C ARG A 168 2.33 1.06 -0.41
N SER A 169 1.29 0.75 -1.18
CA SER A 169 1.22 -0.53 -1.90
C SER A 169 2.17 -0.56 -3.09
N LEU A 170 2.74 -1.75 -3.35
CA LEU A 170 3.60 -2.05 -4.48
C LEU A 170 2.82 -2.91 -5.48
N PHE A 171 2.69 -2.43 -6.71
CA PHE A 171 2.08 -3.13 -7.82
C PHE A 171 3.15 -3.52 -8.83
N ILE A 172 3.25 -4.80 -9.14
CA ILE A 172 4.18 -5.36 -10.12
C ILE A 172 3.33 -5.97 -11.23
N PHE A 173 3.50 -5.49 -12.45
CA PHE A 173 2.88 -6.06 -13.63
C PHE A 173 3.95 -6.70 -14.49
N SER A 174 3.85 -8.01 -14.70
CA SER A 174 4.77 -8.79 -15.52
C SER A 174 4.16 -9.11 -16.87
N GLU A 175 5.03 -9.35 -17.85
CA GLU A 175 4.66 -9.64 -19.24
C GLU A 175 3.80 -8.51 -19.82
N MET A 176 4.22 -7.26 -19.59
CA MET A 176 3.48 -6.07 -20.03
C MET A 176 3.34 -5.96 -21.54
N ASP A 177 4.25 -6.60 -22.29
CA ASP A 177 4.19 -6.75 -23.74
C ASP A 177 2.96 -7.54 -24.21
N GLN A 178 2.38 -8.38 -23.34
CA GLN A 178 1.17 -9.16 -23.62
C GLN A 178 -0.10 -8.48 -23.09
N MET A 179 0.01 -7.27 -22.53
CA MET A 179 -1.12 -6.62 -21.87
C MET A 179 -2.13 -6.10 -22.90
N PRO A 180 -3.42 -6.45 -22.79
CA PRO A 180 -4.44 -5.92 -23.68
C PRO A 180 -4.45 -4.39 -23.63
N HIS A 181 -4.37 -3.72 -24.79
CA HIS A 181 -4.28 -2.25 -24.88
C HIS A 181 -5.31 -1.53 -24.01
N GLY A 182 -6.58 -1.96 -24.06
CA GLY A 182 -7.63 -1.33 -23.27
C GLY A 182 -7.44 -1.45 -21.75
N LEU A 183 -6.68 -2.43 -21.26
CA LEU A 183 -6.43 -2.61 -19.84
C LEU A 183 -5.41 -1.59 -19.30
N ILE A 184 -4.44 -1.18 -20.12
CA ILE A 184 -3.46 -0.14 -19.74
C ILE A 184 -4.16 1.20 -19.49
N ASP A 185 -5.17 1.53 -20.30
CA ASP A 185 -5.95 2.76 -20.13
C ASP A 185 -6.64 2.83 -18.75
N SER A 186 -6.96 1.66 -18.17
CA SER A 186 -7.62 1.60 -16.86
C SER A 186 -6.71 1.95 -15.69
N ILE A 187 -5.39 1.78 -15.86
CA ILE A 187 -4.38 2.08 -14.83
C ILE A 187 -3.78 3.48 -14.97
N MET A 188 -3.79 4.05 -16.19
CA MET A 188 -3.22 5.37 -16.48
C MET A 188 -3.63 6.49 -15.51
N PRO A 189 -4.92 6.60 -15.09
CA PRO A 189 -5.33 7.64 -14.14
C PRO A 189 -4.54 7.61 -12.82
N PHE A 190 -4.16 6.42 -12.34
CA PHE A 190 -3.45 6.28 -11.06
C PHE A 190 -1.97 6.65 -11.14
N LEU A 191 -1.39 6.74 -12.35
CA LEU A 191 0.03 7.01 -12.58
C LEU A 191 0.36 8.50 -12.74
N GLY A 192 -0.68 9.34 -12.86
CA GLY A 192 -0.57 10.76 -13.17
C GLY A 192 -0.21 11.67 -11.99
N TYR A 193 -0.23 12.97 -12.27
CA TYR A 193 -0.11 14.02 -11.27
C TYR A 193 -1.50 14.37 -10.75
N HIS A 194 -1.89 13.73 -9.65
CA HIS A 194 -3.16 14.00 -8.97
C HIS A 194 -2.91 14.14 -7.48
N GLU A 195 -3.58 15.10 -6.85
CA GLU A 195 -3.57 15.16 -5.38
C GLU A 195 -4.30 13.94 -4.84
N GLU A 196 -5.54 13.71 -5.25
CA GLU A 196 -6.33 12.54 -4.88
C GLU A 196 -7.25 12.15 -6.05
N ILE A 197 -7.59 10.86 -6.16
CA ILE A 197 -8.59 10.35 -7.11
C ILE A 197 -9.64 9.66 -6.26
N ASP A 198 -10.90 10.10 -6.35
CA ASP A 198 -12.00 9.64 -5.51
C ASP A 198 -11.69 9.67 -4.00
N GLY A 199 -10.96 10.68 -3.53
CA GLY A 199 -10.53 10.82 -2.13
C GLY A 199 -9.41 9.88 -1.70
N VAL A 200 -8.76 9.17 -2.64
CA VAL A 200 -7.65 8.27 -2.38
C VAL A 200 -6.34 8.89 -2.88
N TYR A 201 -5.33 8.89 -2.00
CA TYR A 201 -4.01 9.45 -2.28
C TYR A 201 -3.04 8.39 -2.82
N TYR A 202 -2.65 8.51 -4.10
CA TYR A 202 -1.79 7.54 -4.79
C TYR A 202 -0.30 7.89 -4.79
N GLY A 203 0.09 9.10 -4.34
CA GLY A 203 1.47 9.59 -4.50
C GLY A 203 2.56 8.72 -3.84
N LYS A 204 2.20 7.87 -2.88
CA LYS A 204 3.13 6.94 -2.20
C LYS A 204 3.17 5.53 -2.80
N ALA A 205 2.28 5.20 -3.73
CA ALA A 205 2.25 3.91 -4.37
C ALA A 205 3.46 3.73 -5.30
N ILE A 206 3.85 2.48 -5.53
CA ILE A 206 4.94 2.10 -6.41
C ILE A 206 4.40 1.16 -7.47
N PHE A 207 4.64 1.48 -8.74
CA PHE A 207 4.26 0.68 -9.90
C PHE A 207 5.52 0.23 -10.64
N LEU A 208 5.68 -1.08 -10.80
CA LEU A 208 6.75 -1.70 -11.58
C LEU A 208 6.13 -2.42 -12.78
N PHE A 209 6.58 -2.05 -13.97
CA PHE A 209 6.22 -2.71 -15.24
C PHE A 209 7.43 -3.53 -15.72
N LEU A 210 7.24 -4.81 -16.03
CA LEU A 210 8.30 -5.77 -16.39
C LEU A 210 8.08 -6.41 -17.76
#